data_AF-A0A8H6MIU9-F1
#
_entry.id   AF-A0A8H6MIU9-F1
#
_cell.length_a   1.000
_cell.length_b   1.000
_cell.length_c   1.000
_cell.angle_alpha   90.00
_cell.angle_beta   90.00
_cell.angle_gamma   90.00
#
_symmetry.space_group_name_H-M   'P 1'
#
loop_
_entity.id
_entity.type
_entity.pdbx_description
1 polymer ?
#
loop_
_entity_poly.entity_id
_entity_poly.type
_entity_poly.pdbx_seq_one_letter_code
_entity_poly.pdbx_strand_id
1 'polypeptide(L)'
;MLQDPKLHGVFLLVDALDECLTGLEQLLDLVTKTSQSTSAKWLISSRNWLLIEERLREVAQRLSLEVNSKSVSTAVDSYVTFKISQLSKLKGYRDNTASEIRQYLSSNAEGTFLWVALVCQELEKTHRRKALEKTKSFPPGLDALYNRMMQQIDGQEDAELCRQFLALVVTTYRPLSLAESTTLIEECHNLADDPESLRDIISLCGSFLTIRKDTIYFVHQSAKDFLLNKAYTAFDQILPSGIAYQHHIIFSRSLDVLSRTLRRDVYKLRAPGSFIEDISPPDPDPLGPVKYSCTYWIDHLQQANSADSPARGDLQDNACVHTFLKCHYLHWLEAQSLLQGMPRAVLAMQKLQTLVVSASLETQLAELVRDAFRFVLSYKQCIESFPLQLYIATLLFSPAHSLVRQLFQAEAPAWITMITKRDIDWSACQQTLEGHSGLVSSVAFSPDGRQLASGATGQCQQTLEGHSTLENIFEVAIQERTRDLTGQHHMLSQQDVWITNRSQNILWLPPEYRASSHAEDGSKIAVGCQSGRVLLLCFEPACQQS
;
A
#
# COMPACT_ATOMS: atom_id res chain seq x y z
N MET A 1 -14.97 15.18 16.64
CA MET A 1 -14.14 14.85 17.82
C MET A 1 -13.43 16.08 18.41
N LEU A 2 -12.57 16.78 17.67
CA LEU A 2 -11.72 17.87 18.22
C LEU A 2 -12.47 19.13 18.73
N GLN A 3 -13.74 19.31 18.37
CA GLN A 3 -14.59 20.38 18.87
C GLN A 3 -15.37 19.99 20.14
N ASP A 4 -15.14 18.79 20.70
CA ASP A 4 -15.80 18.38 21.93
C ASP A 4 -15.29 19.22 23.11
N PRO A 5 -16.16 19.98 23.80
CA PRO A 5 -15.78 20.83 24.93
C PRO A 5 -15.19 20.05 26.12
N LYS A 6 -15.33 18.72 26.15
CA LYS A 6 -14.71 17.86 27.17
C LYS A 6 -13.21 17.62 26.93
N LEU A 7 -12.65 17.99 25.78
CA LEU A 7 -11.22 17.82 25.45
C LEU A 7 -10.32 18.89 26.07
N HIS A 8 -10.72 19.49 27.19
CA HIS A 8 -9.88 20.47 27.89
C HIS A 8 -8.69 19.78 28.55
N GLY A 9 -7.47 20.14 28.16
CA GLY A 9 -6.23 19.56 28.69
C GLY A 9 -5.72 18.31 27.95
N VAL A 10 -6.29 17.97 26.79
CA VAL A 10 -5.79 16.87 25.96
C VAL A 10 -4.61 17.32 25.11
N PHE A 11 -3.57 16.49 25.06
CA PHE A 11 -2.43 16.67 24.17
C PHE A 11 -2.47 15.64 23.04
N LEU A 12 -2.35 16.11 21.81
CA LEU A 12 -2.20 15.29 20.62
C LEU A 12 -0.71 15.26 20.26
N LEU A 13 -0.11 14.08 20.37
CA LEU A 13 1.29 13.87 20.06
C LEU A 13 1.43 13.36 18.62
N VAL A 14 2.22 14.07 17.82
CA VAL A 14 2.69 13.57 16.52
C VAL A 14 4.19 13.40 16.62
N ASP A 15 4.64 12.15 16.53
CA ASP A 15 6.07 11.83 16.53
C ASP A 15 6.57 11.71 15.09
N ALA A 16 7.73 12.30 14.80
CA ALA A 16 8.43 12.30 13.52
C ALA A 16 7.53 12.71 12.34
N LEU A 17 6.96 13.91 12.40
CA LEU A 17 6.07 14.43 11.35
C LEU A 17 6.71 14.43 9.94
N ASP A 18 8.03 14.61 9.86
CA ASP A 18 8.78 14.53 8.60
C ASP A 18 8.80 13.13 7.98
N GLU A 19 8.49 12.07 8.74
CA GLU A 19 8.35 10.70 8.23
C GLU A 19 6.96 10.43 7.61
N CYS A 20 6.09 11.44 7.52
CA CYS A 20 4.78 11.34 6.90
C CYS A 20 4.90 11.18 5.37
N LEU A 21 4.86 9.92 4.90
CA LEU A 21 5.02 9.56 3.49
C LEU A 21 3.89 10.04 2.57
N THR A 22 2.68 10.21 3.11
CA THR A 22 1.49 10.65 2.37
C THR A 22 0.62 11.53 3.25
N GLY A 23 0.09 12.62 2.70
CA GLY A 23 -0.88 13.45 3.43
C GLY A 23 -0.28 14.52 4.35
N LEU A 24 1.04 14.76 4.27
CA LEU A 24 1.74 15.72 5.13
C LEU A 24 1.12 17.12 5.09
N GLU A 25 0.79 17.64 3.90
CA GLU A 25 0.19 18.97 3.76
C GLU A 25 -1.20 19.04 4.39
N GLN A 26 -2.02 17.99 4.22
CA GLN A 26 -3.34 17.90 4.82
C GLN A 26 -3.26 17.84 6.35
N LEU A 27 -2.29 17.08 6.89
CA LEU A 27 -2.05 17.01 8.33
C LEU A 27 -1.58 18.36 8.87
N LEU A 28 -0.66 19.04 8.19
CA LEU A 28 -0.23 20.39 8.54
C LEU A 28 -1.39 21.38 8.53
N ASP A 29 -2.27 21.32 7.53
CA ASP A 29 -3.48 22.14 7.47
C ASP A 29 -4.44 21.84 8.63
N LEU A 30 -4.61 20.56 8.98
CA LEU A 30 -5.45 20.15 10.11
C LEU A 30 -4.89 20.70 11.43
N VAL A 31 -3.59 20.52 11.69
CA VAL A 31 -2.89 21.06 12.87
C VAL A 31 -3.07 22.57 12.95
N THR A 32 -2.83 23.27 11.83
CA THR A 32 -2.93 24.73 11.77
C THR A 32 -4.35 25.21 12.05
N LYS A 33 -5.37 24.60 11.42
CA LYS A 33 -6.78 24.96 11.63
C LYS A 33 -7.27 24.67 13.06
N THR A 34 -6.85 23.55 13.64
CA THR A 34 -7.35 23.08 14.94
C THR A 34 -6.61 23.71 16.12
N SER A 35 -5.34 24.07 15.97
CA SER A 35 -4.55 24.75 17.00
C SER A 35 -5.14 26.10 17.43
N GLN A 36 -5.87 26.78 16.53
CA GLN A 36 -6.52 28.06 16.83
C GLN A 36 -7.97 27.92 17.31
N SER A 37 -8.63 26.79 17.03
CA SER A 37 -10.08 26.64 17.18
C SER A 37 -10.51 25.61 18.23
N THR A 38 -9.56 24.88 18.83
CA THR A 38 -9.86 23.77 19.75
C THR A 38 -9.10 23.90 21.07
N SER A 39 -9.60 23.25 22.13
CA SER A 39 -8.94 23.23 23.44
C SER A 39 -7.80 22.22 23.55
N ALA A 40 -7.65 21.35 22.55
CA ALA A 40 -6.59 20.35 22.50
C ALA A 40 -5.27 21.00 22.06
N LYS A 41 -4.16 20.59 22.68
CA LYS A 41 -2.82 21.09 22.37
C LYS A 41 -2.07 20.08 21.51
N TRP A 42 -1.36 20.56 20.50
CA TRP A 42 -0.50 19.74 19.66
C TRP A 42 0.93 19.77 20.19
N LEU A 43 1.55 18.59 20.31
CA LEU A 43 2.97 18.42 20.53
C LEU A 43 3.53 17.63 19.35
N ILE A 44 4.45 18.22 18.61
CA ILE A 44 4.93 17.67 17.33
C ILE A 44 6.45 17.57 17.41
N SER A 45 7.00 16.39 17.12
CA SER A 45 8.42 16.23 16.81
C SER A 45 8.60 16.12 15.29
N SER A 46 9.66 16.74 14.78
CA SER A 46 9.98 16.76 13.35
C SER A 46 11.43 17.17 13.15
N ARG A 47 12.03 16.76 12.03
CA ARG A 47 13.24 17.40 11.49
C ARG A 47 12.95 18.83 11.00
N ASN A 48 14.02 19.61 10.87
CA ASN A 48 14.00 20.99 10.39
C ASN A 48 13.79 21.05 8.86
N TRP A 49 12.65 20.58 8.37
CA TRP A 49 12.27 20.69 6.96
C TRP A 49 11.61 22.03 6.69
N LEU A 50 12.08 22.74 5.66
CA LEU A 50 11.61 24.09 5.33
C LEU A 50 10.08 24.18 5.20
N LEU A 51 9.46 23.22 4.53
CA LEU A 51 8.00 23.15 4.36
C LEU A 51 7.25 23.10 5.70
N ILE A 52 7.69 22.24 6.62
CA ILE A 52 7.08 22.08 7.94
C ILE A 52 7.30 23.37 8.76
N GLU A 53 8.51 23.91 8.70
CA GLU A 53 8.86 25.15 9.40
C GLU A 53 8.03 26.34 8.92
N GLU A 54 7.86 26.51 7.60
CA GLU A 54 7.08 27.60 7.02
C GLU A 54 5.60 27.50 7.40
N ARG A 55 5.03 26.29 7.36
CA ARG A 55 3.60 26.07 7.64
C ARG A 55 3.25 26.22 9.11
N LEU A 56 4.14 25.81 10.02
CA LEU A 56 3.89 25.88 11.47
C LEU A 56 4.40 27.18 12.12
N ARG A 57 5.14 28.03 11.40
CA ARG A 57 5.81 29.22 11.94
C ARG A 57 4.92 30.13 12.76
N GLU A 58 3.70 30.36 12.28
CA GLU A 58 2.78 31.34 12.89
C GLU A 58 1.93 30.73 14.03
N VAL A 59 1.82 29.40 14.10
CA VAL A 59 0.92 28.71 15.03
C VAL A 59 1.63 27.93 16.13
N ALA A 60 2.91 27.59 15.94
CA ALA A 60 3.65 26.75 16.87
C ALA A 60 4.77 27.52 17.59
N GLN A 61 4.95 27.21 18.88
CA GLN A 61 6.17 27.59 19.59
C GLN A 61 7.28 26.58 19.26
N ARG A 62 8.36 27.07 18.65
CA ARG A 62 9.48 26.21 18.23
C ARG A 62 10.47 26.00 19.36
N LEU A 63 10.76 24.74 19.65
CA LEU A 63 11.91 24.32 20.45
C LEU A 63 12.92 23.61 19.54
N SER A 64 13.98 24.31 19.13
CA SER A 64 15.07 23.69 18.35
C SER A 64 16.08 23.03 19.30
N LEU A 65 16.33 21.74 19.10
CA LEU A 65 17.35 21.01 19.85
C LEU A 65 18.77 21.32 19.34
N GLU A 66 18.94 21.66 18.06
CA GLU A 66 20.23 22.04 17.47
C GLU A 66 20.78 23.34 18.08
N VAL A 67 19.90 24.32 18.30
CA VAL A 67 20.26 25.62 18.92
C VAL A 67 20.56 25.45 20.42
N ASN A 68 20.04 24.38 21.04
CA ASN A 68 20.26 24.04 22.44
C ASN A 68 21.32 22.94 22.63
N SER A 69 22.34 22.92 21.76
CA SER A 69 23.38 21.87 21.74
C SER A 69 24.03 21.61 23.10
N LYS A 70 24.27 22.64 23.92
CA LYS A 70 24.84 22.47 25.27
C LYS A 70 23.93 21.66 26.21
N SER A 71 22.62 21.90 26.16
CA SER A 71 21.64 21.16 26.95
C SER A 71 21.52 19.72 26.46
N VAL A 72 21.56 19.52 25.13
CA VAL A 72 21.57 18.17 24.52
C VAL A 72 22.81 17.39 24.94
N SER A 73 24.01 17.98 24.86
CA SER A 73 25.25 17.35 25.30
C SER A 73 25.20 16.97 26.79
N THR A 74 24.66 17.85 27.64
CA THR A 74 24.49 17.56 29.09
C THR A 74 23.54 16.37 29.31
N ALA A 75 22.47 16.27 28.53
CA ALA A 75 21.53 15.16 28.59
C ALA A 75 22.15 13.85 28.07
N VAL A 76 22.95 13.91 27.00
CA VAL A 76 23.71 12.77 26.47
C VAL A 76 24.72 12.28 27.51
N ASP A 77 25.48 13.18 28.15
CA ASP A 77 26.45 12.81 29.21
C ASP A 77 25.76 12.14 30.41
N SER A 78 24.57 12.63 30.76
CA SER A 78 23.73 12.02 31.80
C SER A 78 23.27 10.61 31.39
N TYR A 79 22.87 10.44 30.13
CA TYR A 79 22.50 9.15 29.58
C TYR A 79 23.68 8.17 29.49
N VAL A 80 24.86 8.64 29.07
CA VAL A 80 26.11 7.85 29.09
C VAL A 80 26.39 7.38 30.51
N THR A 81 26.31 8.28 31.50
CA THR A 81 26.52 7.93 32.91
C THR A 81 25.53 6.86 33.38
N PHE A 82 24.25 7.01 33.03
CA PHE A 82 23.23 6.01 33.33
C PHE A 82 23.53 4.65 32.67
N LYS A 83 23.80 4.62 31.37
CA LYS A 83 24.07 3.39 30.62
C LYS A 83 25.33 2.67 31.12
N ILE A 84 26.39 3.39 31.46
CA ILE A 84 27.59 2.80 32.05
C ILE A 84 27.32 2.26 33.45
N SER A 85 26.49 2.93 34.26
CA SER A 85 26.10 2.37 35.56
C SER A 85 25.38 1.03 35.43
N GLN A 86 24.52 0.88 34.41
CA GLN A 86 23.81 -0.37 34.11
C GLN A 86 24.77 -1.46 33.62
N LEU A 87 25.61 -1.14 32.63
CA LEU A 87 26.62 -2.05 32.09
C LEU A 87 27.60 -2.52 33.16
N SER A 88 28.05 -1.64 34.05
CA SER A 88 28.95 -1.98 35.15
C SER A 88 28.31 -2.98 36.12
N LYS A 89 27.03 -2.81 36.44
CA LYS A 89 26.27 -3.77 37.26
C LYS A 89 26.11 -5.12 36.56
N LEU A 90 25.76 -5.10 35.27
CA LEU A 90 25.52 -6.31 34.48
C LEU A 90 26.80 -7.13 34.24
N LYS A 91 27.92 -6.47 33.94
CA LYS A 91 29.18 -7.11 33.53
C LYS A 91 30.24 -7.16 34.62
N GLY A 92 30.02 -6.51 35.76
CA GLY A 92 30.98 -6.41 36.86
C GLY A 92 32.25 -5.64 36.46
N TYR A 93 32.09 -4.45 35.88
CA TYR A 93 33.21 -3.57 35.55
C TYR A 93 33.81 -2.96 36.83
N ARG A 94 35.15 -2.82 36.85
CA ARG A 94 35.84 -2.06 37.89
C ARG A 94 35.66 -0.56 37.64
N ASP A 95 35.73 0.25 38.69
CA ASP A 95 35.52 1.70 38.60
C ASP A 95 36.42 2.39 37.57
N ASN A 96 37.69 1.98 37.49
CA ASN A 96 38.61 2.53 36.48
C ASN A 96 38.15 2.22 35.04
N THR A 97 37.76 0.97 34.77
CA THR A 97 37.25 0.56 33.45
C THR A 97 35.97 1.30 33.10
N ALA A 98 35.04 1.41 34.04
CA ALA A 98 33.78 2.14 33.83
C ALA A 98 34.04 3.63 33.56
N SER A 99 34.99 4.25 34.26
CA SER A 99 35.32 5.67 34.06
C SER A 99 35.97 5.92 32.71
N GLU A 100 36.90 5.06 32.26
CA GLU A 100 37.51 5.19 30.94
C GLU A 100 36.48 5.02 29.81
N ILE A 101 35.59 4.03 29.91
CA ILE A 101 34.53 3.82 28.91
C ILE A 101 33.58 5.01 28.90
N ARG A 102 33.18 5.53 30.06
CA ARG A 102 32.31 6.72 30.17
C ARG A 102 32.96 7.95 29.53
N GLN A 103 34.24 8.20 29.81
CA GLN A 103 34.98 9.32 29.22
C GLN A 103 35.02 9.20 27.70
N TYR A 104 35.32 8.00 27.19
CA TYR A 104 35.34 7.76 25.76
C TYR A 104 33.99 8.03 25.09
N LEU A 105 32.91 7.47 25.65
CA LEU A 105 31.56 7.66 25.10
C LEU A 105 31.16 9.14 25.07
N SER A 106 31.42 9.88 26.16
CA SER A 106 31.06 11.31 26.27
C SER A 106 31.81 12.15 25.23
N SER A 107 33.08 11.84 24.97
CA SER A 107 33.91 12.57 23.99
C SER A 107 33.63 12.21 22.52
N ASN A 108 33.00 11.07 22.23
CA ASN A 108 32.83 10.55 20.87
C ASN A 108 31.36 10.48 20.41
N ALA A 109 30.39 10.72 21.30
CA ALA A 109 28.97 10.63 20.98
C ALA A 109 28.44 11.78 20.12
N GLU A 110 29.14 12.92 20.05
CA GLU A 110 28.76 14.10 19.26
C GLU A 110 27.29 14.53 19.49
N GLY A 111 26.82 14.47 20.73
CA GLY A 111 25.44 14.84 21.09
C GLY A 111 24.37 13.82 20.67
N THR A 112 24.74 12.62 20.24
CA THR A 112 23.83 11.62 19.69
C THR A 112 23.52 10.49 20.67
N PHE A 113 22.29 10.43 21.19
CA PHE A 113 21.83 9.33 22.05
C PHE A 113 21.91 7.96 21.37
N LEU A 114 21.59 7.90 20.07
CA LEU A 114 21.61 6.68 19.28
C LEU A 114 23.01 6.06 19.19
N TRP A 115 24.04 6.86 18.96
CA TRP A 115 25.43 6.39 18.93
C TRP A 115 25.80 5.72 20.26
N VAL A 116 25.47 6.36 21.39
CA VAL A 116 25.71 5.80 22.73
C VAL A 116 24.95 4.49 22.91
N ALA A 117 23.68 4.44 22.50
CA ALA A 117 22.86 3.24 22.62
C ALA A 117 23.43 2.06 21.83
N LEU A 118 23.85 2.30 20.58
CA LEU A 118 24.45 1.29 19.70
C LEU A 118 25.78 0.76 20.25
N VAL A 119 26.67 1.65 20.71
CA VAL A 119 27.93 1.25 21.33
C VAL A 119 27.67 0.45 22.60
N CYS A 120 26.75 0.88 23.46
CA CYS A 120 26.40 0.15 24.68
C CYS A 120 25.82 -1.24 24.39
N GLN A 121 24.95 -1.38 23.37
CA GLN A 121 24.38 -2.67 22.97
C GLN A 121 25.48 -3.67 22.53
N GLU A 122 26.51 -3.20 21.82
CA GLU A 122 27.64 -4.06 21.46
C GLU A 122 28.53 -4.40 22.67
N LEU A 123 28.67 -3.49 23.63
CA LEU A 123 29.36 -3.78 24.89
C LEU A 123 28.58 -4.77 25.77
N GLU A 124 27.25 -4.81 25.68
CA GLU A 124 26.42 -5.83 26.35
C GLU A 124 26.70 -7.23 25.80
N LYS A 125 27.08 -7.38 24.53
CA LYS A 125 27.51 -8.68 23.96
C LYS A 125 28.98 -9.00 24.23
N THR A 126 29.78 -7.98 24.54
CA THR A 126 31.24 -8.11 24.71
C THR A 126 31.61 -8.65 26.08
N HIS A 127 32.61 -9.54 26.13
CA HIS A 127 33.16 -10.02 27.40
C HIS A 127 33.92 -8.91 28.14
N ARG A 128 33.76 -8.81 29.47
CA ARG A 128 34.27 -7.69 30.29
C ARG A 128 35.76 -7.35 30.12
N ARG A 129 36.60 -8.35 29.84
CA ARG A 129 38.06 -8.16 29.63
C ARG A 129 38.38 -7.39 28.35
N LYS A 130 37.53 -7.50 27.32
CA LYS A 130 37.70 -6.85 26.03
C LYS A 130 36.89 -5.56 25.90
N ALA A 131 36.11 -5.21 26.92
CA ALA A 131 35.18 -4.07 26.86
C ALA A 131 35.89 -2.77 26.51
N LEU A 132 36.99 -2.45 27.20
CA LEU A 132 37.75 -1.21 26.97
C LEU A 132 38.40 -1.15 25.58
N GLU A 133 38.99 -2.26 25.13
CA GLU A 133 39.58 -2.39 23.80
C GLU A 133 38.52 -2.22 22.71
N LYS A 134 37.36 -2.89 22.88
CA LYS A 134 36.22 -2.76 21.99
C LYS A 134 35.67 -1.35 21.98
N THR A 135 35.53 -0.68 23.13
CA THR A 135 35.10 0.72 23.22
C THR A 135 35.99 1.63 22.37
N LYS A 136 37.31 1.52 22.52
CA LYS A 136 38.30 2.33 21.77
C LYS A 136 38.31 2.05 20.27
N SER A 137 37.67 0.98 19.82
CA SER A 137 37.54 0.64 18.40
C SER A 137 36.38 1.36 17.69
N PHE A 138 35.43 1.94 18.42
CA PHE A 138 34.28 2.62 17.82
C PHE A 138 34.64 4.05 17.42
N PRO A 139 34.45 4.45 16.15
CA PRO A 139 34.79 5.80 15.72
C PRO A 139 33.81 6.85 16.29
N PRO A 140 34.24 8.12 16.38
CA PRO A 140 33.37 9.23 16.79
C PRO A 140 32.26 9.48 15.77
N GLY A 141 31.09 9.83 16.29
CA GLY A 141 29.94 10.22 15.46
C GLY A 141 29.21 9.04 14.81
N LEU A 142 27.95 9.29 14.44
CA LEU A 142 27.05 8.26 13.93
C LEU A 142 27.45 7.78 12.52
N ASP A 143 27.89 8.68 11.65
CA ASP A 143 28.22 8.35 10.26
C ASP A 143 29.48 7.46 10.17
N ALA A 144 30.50 7.76 10.97
CA ALA A 144 31.69 6.91 11.02
C ALA A 144 31.36 5.54 11.64
N LEU A 145 30.45 5.50 12.62
CA LEU A 145 29.97 4.24 13.21
C LEU A 145 29.23 3.39 12.16
N TYR A 146 28.35 3.99 11.37
CA TYR A 146 27.66 3.28 10.28
C TYR A 146 28.64 2.80 9.20
N ASN A 147 29.63 3.60 8.80
CA ASN A 147 30.69 3.16 7.88
C ASN A 147 31.42 1.92 8.41
N ARG A 148 31.77 1.90 9.70
CA ARG A 148 32.38 0.72 10.35
C ARG A 148 31.44 -0.49 10.33
N MET A 149 30.14 -0.30 10.51
CA MET A 149 29.15 -1.37 10.45
C MET A 149 29.02 -1.94 9.02
N MET A 150 29.04 -1.08 8.00
CA MET A 150 29.07 -1.53 6.60
C MET A 150 30.31 -2.37 6.28
N GLN A 151 31.49 -1.94 6.74
CA GLN A 151 32.72 -2.73 6.59
C GLN A 151 32.66 -4.10 7.30
N GLN A 152 31.90 -4.22 8.39
CA GLN A 152 31.69 -5.50 9.06
C GLN A 152 30.78 -6.42 8.24
N ILE A 153 29.76 -5.86 7.59
CA ILE A 153 28.88 -6.60 6.68
C ILE A 153 29.69 -7.10 5.48
N ASP A 154 30.56 -6.26 4.90
CA ASP A 154 31.42 -6.64 3.78
C ASP A 154 32.39 -7.79 4.09
N GLY A 155 32.69 -8.03 5.37
CA GLY A 155 33.54 -9.13 5.83
C GLY A 155 32.81 -10.44 6.13
N GLN A 156 31.47 -10.49 6.00
CA GLN A 156 30.67 -11.71 6.22
C GLN A 156 30.60 -12.58 4.96
N GLU A 157 30.26 -13.86 5.13
CA GLU A 157 30.03 -14.80 4.02
C GLU A 157 28.83 -14.35 3.16
N ASP A 158 27.73 -13.94 3.79
CA ASP A 158 26.49 -13.49 3.14
C ASP A 158 26.46 -11.98 2.80
N ALA A 159 27.63 -11.34 2.65
CA ALA A 159 27.73 -9.89 2.46
C ALA A 159 26.89 -9.37 1.28
N GLU A 160 26.80 -10.15 0.19
CA GLU A 160 26.01 -9.80 -0.98
C GLU A 160 24.50 -9.78 -0.68
N LEU A 161 23.98 -10.82 -0.05
CA LEU A 161 22.58 -10.87 0.39
C LEU A 161 22.26 -9.73 1.35
N CYS A 162 23.15 -9.45 2.32
CA CYS A 162 22.97 -8.32 3.23
C CYS A 162 22.85 -6.98 2.48
N ARG A 163 23.70 -6.74 1.46
CA ARG A 163 23.61 -5.54 0.62
C ARG A 163 22.31 -5.50 -0.17
N GLN A 164 21.86 -6.64 -0.72
CA GLN A 164 20.57 -6.73 -1.42
C GLN A 164 19.38 -6.43 -0.48
N PHE A 165 19.40 -6.92 0.77
CA PHE A 165 18.38 -6.56 1.77
C PHE A 165 18.39 -5.07 2.10
N LEU A 166 19.57 -4.49 2.33
CA LEU A 166 19.67 -3.05 2.60
C LEU A 166 19.17 -2.22 1.41
N ALA A 167 19.56 -2.59 0.19
CA ALA A 167 19.08 -1.97 -1.04
C ALA A 167 17.57 -2.12 -1.25
N LEU A 168 16.99 -3.28 -0.91
CA LEU A 168 15.56 -3.49 -0.99
C LEU A 168 14.82 -2.61 0.03
N VAL A 169 15.16 -2.71 1.30
CA VAL A 169 14.43 -2.04 2.39
C VAL A 169 14.58 -0.51 2.29
N VAL A 170 15.72 0.01 1.85
CA VAL A 170 15.93 1.45 1.63
C VAL A 170 15.03 2.01 0.52
N THR A 171 14.76 1.21 -0.52
CA THR A 171 14.02 1.62 -1.71
C THR A 171 12.50 1.39 -1.59
N THR A 172 12.05 0.54 -0.68
CA THR A 172 10.63 0.24 -0.50
C THR A 172 9.82 1.36 0.15
N TYR A 173 8.53 1.47 -0.22
CA TYR A 173 7.61 2.51 0.27
C TYR A 173 7.02 2.21 1.65
N ARG A 174 7.18 0.98 2.14
CA ARG A 174 6.79 0.58 3.49
C ARG A 174 7.67 -0.59 3.96
N PRO A 175 7.74 -0.82 5.28
CA PRO A 175 8.31 -2.05 5.84
C PRO A 175 7.76 -3.30 5.16
N LEU A 176 8.65 -4.24 4.83
CA LEU A 176 8.31 -5.49 4.16
C LEU A 176 8.14 -6.61 5.17
N SER A 177 7.19 -7.51 4.93
CA SER A 177 7.19 -8.80 5.62
C SER A 177 8.33 -9.68 5.12
N LEU A 178 8.72 -10.68 5.91
CA LEU A 178 9.71 -11.68 5.50
C LEU A 178 9.31 -12.36 4.19
N ALA A 179 8.05 -12.78 4.08
CA ALA A 179 7.49 -13.41 2.88
C ALA A 179 7.53 -12.50 1.63
N GLU A 180 7.35 -11.19 1.79
CA GLU A 180 7.47 -10.24 0.69
C GLU A 180 8.93 -9.97 0.30
N SER A 181 9.84 -10.01 1.26
CA SER A 181 11.26 -9.81 0.96
C SER A 181 11.85 -10.97 0.15
N THR A 182 11.40 -12.22 0.42
CA THR A 182 11.85 -13.41 -0.30
C THR A 182 11.39 -13.46 -1.75
N THR A 183 10.28 -12.79 -2.10
CA THR A 183 9.79 -12.73 -3.48
C THR A 183 10.49 -11.64 -4.30
N LEU A 184 11.05 -10.62 -3.64
CA LEU A 184 11.72 -9.50 -4.30
C LEU A 184 13.23 -9.72 -4.47
N ILE A 185 13.81 -10.71 -3.77
CA ILE A 185 15.22 -11.11 -3.87
C ILE A 185 15.31 -12.52 -4.46
N GLU A 186 15.86 -12.63 -5.68
CA GLU A 186 15.90 -13.90 -6.42
C GLU A 186 16.66 -15.01 -5.69
N GLU A 187 17.78 -14.67 -5.07
CA GLU A 187 18.63 -15.62 -4.34
C GLU A 187 17.93 -16.18 -3.09
N CYS A 188 16.91 -15.49 -2.58
CA CYS A 188 16.13 -15.92 -1.42
C CYS A 188 15.00 -16.90 -1.76
N HIS A 189 14.73 -17.22 -3.04
CA HIS A 189 13.69 -18.19 -3.38
C HIS A 189 13.95 -19.58 -2.78
N ASN A 190 15.21 -19.98 -2.65
CA ASN A 190 15.58 -21.26 -2.01
C ASN A 190 15.47 -21.22 -0.49
N LEU A 191 15.35 -20.03 0.10
CA LEU A 191 15.22 -19.80 1.55
C LEU A 191 13.77 -19.58 1.98
N ALA A 192 12.81 -19.59 1.04
CA ALA A 192 11.39 -19.39 1.36
C ALA A 192 10.84 -20.47 2.31
N ASP A 193 11.40 -21.69 2.26
CA ASP A 193 11.04 -22.80 3.13
C ASP A 193 11.82 -22.81 4.48
N ASP A 194 12.78 -21.89 4.66
CA ASP A 194 13.57 -21.74 5.89
C ASP A 194 13.59 -20.28 6.39
N PRO A 195 12.53 -19.86 7.10
CA PRO A 195 12.44 -18.50 7.61
C PRO A 195 13.50 -18.17 8.66
N GLU A 196 14.11 -19.17 9.32
CA GLU A 196 15.15 -18.91 10.32
C GLU A 196 16.47 -18.52 9.66
N SER A 197 16.87 -19.19 8.57
CA SER A 197 18.04 -18.76 7.77
C SER A 197 17.89 -17.33 7.25
N LEU A 198 16.68 -16.94 6.83
CA LEU A 198 16.39 -15.57 6.42
C LEU A 198 16.54 -14.57 7.57
N ARG A 199 16.06 -14.91 8.78
CA ARG A 199 16.25 -14.08 9.97
C ARG A 199 17.72 -13.94 10.31
N ASP A 200 18.50 -15.00 10.17
CA ASP A 200 19.94 -14.98 10.43
C ASP A 200 20.64 -13.99 9.48
N ILE A 201 20.36 -14.03 8.18
CA ILE A 201 20.92 -13.08 7.20
C ILE A 201 20.52 -11.63 7.53
N ILE A 202 19.25 -11.38 7.82
CA ILE A 202 18.80 -10.02 8.18
C ILE A 202 19.44 -9.58 9.50
N SER A 203 19.71 -10.51 10.43
CA SER A 203 20.42 -10.20 11.67
C SER A 203 21.90 -9.80 11.43
N LEU A 204 22.52 -10.28 10.34
CA LEU A 204 23.85 -9.86 9.89
C LEU A 204 23.87 -8.41 9.39
N CYS A 205 22.76 -7.92 8.82
CA CYS A 205 22.58 -6.48 8.55
C CYS A 205 22.58 -5.64 9.85
N GLY A 206 22.50 -6.30 11.02
CA GLY A 206 22.83 -5.74 12.33
C GLY A 206 22.03 -4.49 12.67
N SER A 207 22.71 -3.47 13.19
CA SER A 207 22.13 -2.21 13.67
C SER A 207 21.43 -1.34 12.62
N PHE A 208 21.39 -1.76 11.35
CA PHE A 208 20.58 -1.11 10.32
C PHE A 208 19.14 -1.60 10.35
N LEU A 209 18.92 -2.92 10.49
CA LEU A 209 17.62 -3.56 10.34
C LEU A 209 17.20 -4.32 11.61
N THR A 210 15.90 -4.38 11.86
CA THR A 210 15.32 -5.17 12.94
C THR A 210 14.04 -5.84 12.46
N ILE A 211 13.79 -7.06 12.94
CA ILE A 211 12.56 -7.79 12.65
C ILE A 211 11.59 -7.62 13.83
N ARG A 212 10.34 -7.26 13.52
CA ARG A 212 9.24 -7.19 14.50
C ARG A 212 8.00 -7.81 13.87
N LYS A 213 7.44 -8.86 14.49
CA LYS A 213 6.25 -9.59 13.95
C LYS A 213 6.41 -9.90 12.46
N ASP A 214 7.54 -10.50 12.10
CA ASP A 214 7.88 -10.90 10.73
C ASP A 214 7.90 -9.77 9.70
N THR A 215 8.07 -8.53 10.16
CA THR A 215 8.22 -7.36 9.33
C THR A 215 9.59 -6.71 9.59
N ILE A 216 10.28 -6.35 8.52
CA ILE A 216 11.62 -5.78 8.50
C ILE A 216 11.51 -4.26 8.59
N TYR A 217 12.15 -3.67 9.61
CA TYR A 217 12.19 -2.23 9.84
C TYR A 217 13.64 -1.75 9.89
N PHE A 218 13.84 -0.48 9.57
CA PHE A 218 15.05 0.20 10.02
C PHE A 218 15.04 0.34 11.55
N VAL A 219 16.21 0.20 12.17
CA VAL A 219 16.37 0.49 13.61
C VAL A 219 16.06 1.96 13.90
N HIS A 220 16.46 2.85 12.99
CA HIS A 220 16.19 4.29 13.06
C HIS A 220 16.30 4.94 11.68
N GLN A 221 15.55 6.02 11.42
CA GLN A 221 15.54 6.71 10.13
C GLN A 221 16.93 7.22 9.69
N SER A 222 17.79 7.60 10.63
CA SER A 222 19.20 7.98 10.35
C SER A 222 19.99 6.90 9.60
N ALA A 223 19.66 5.62 9.82
CA ALA A 223 20.27 4.52 9.11
C ALA A 223 19.90 4.54 7.62
N LYS A 224 18.62 4.82 7.32
CA LYS A 224 18.12 4.99 5.95
C LYS A 224 18.78 6.19 5.27
N ASP A 225 18.89 7.32 5.98
CA ASP A 225 19.50 8.53 5.42
C ASP A 225 20.99 8.35 5.11
N PHE A 226 21.72 7.68 6.01
CA PHE A 226 23.12 7.33 5.79
C PHE A 226 23.30 6.50 4.52
N LEU A 227 22.47 5.47 4.33
CA LEU A 227 22.52 4.59 3.15
C LEU A 227 22.12 5.30 1.85
N LEU A 228 21.27 6.34 1.91
CA LEU A 228 20.85 7.14 0.76
C LEU A 228 21.77 8.33 0.44
N ASN A 229 22.72 8.64 1.32
CA ASN A 229 23.60 9.77 1.13
C ASN A 229 24.72 9.43 0.13
N LYS A 230 24.64 10.03 -1.07
CA LYS A 230 25.61 9.88 -2.16
C LYS A 230 27.04 10.31 -1.80
N ALA A 231 27.23 11.04 -0.71
CA ALA A 231 28.57 11.40 -0.23
C ALA A 231 29.31 10.23 0.44
N TYR A 232 28.60 9.15 0.80
CA TYR A 232 29.17 8.01 1.50
C TYR A 232 29.34 6.80 0.56
N THR A 233 30.44 6.07 0.75
CA THR A 233 30.75 4.85 -0.03
C THR A 233 29.68 3.77 0.14
N ALA A 234 28.96 3.77 1.26
CA ALA A 234 27.86 2.86 1.51
C ALA A 234 26.79 2.92 0.42
N PHE A 235 26.48 4.12 -0.12
CA PHE A 235 25.52 4.29 -1.20
C PHE A 235 25.94 3.49 -2.44
N ASP A 236 27.19 3.64 -2.89
CA ASP A 236 27.70 2.93 -4.07
C ASP A 236 27.86 1.43 -3.82
N GLN A 237 28.09 1.02 -2.56
CA GLN A 237 28.15 -0.39 -2.19
C GLN A 237 26.79 -1.09 -2.30
N ILE A 238 25.71 -0.46 -1.82
CA ILE A 238 24.37 -1.07 -1.84
C ILE A 238 23.59 -0.77 -3.13
N LEU A 239 23.86 0.36 -3.79
CA LEU A 239 23.16 0.84 -4.98
C LEU A 239 24.19 1.20 -6.09
N PRO A 240 24.98 0.23 -6.58
CA PRO A 240 26.09 0.50 -7.51
C PRO A 240 25.64 1.11 -8.84
N SER A 241 24.40 0.85 -9.26
CA SER A 241 23.79 1.42 -10.47
C SER A 241 22.78 2.52 -10.15
N GLY A 242 22.78 3.02 -8.92
CA GLY A 242 21.88 4.05 -8.44
C GLY A 242 20.48 3.56 -8.05
N ILE A 243 19.74 4.44 -7.38
CA ILE A 243 18.42 4.13 -6.82
C ILE A 243 17.37 3.84 -7.89
N ALA A 244 17.42 4.49 -9.05
CA ALA A 244 16.49 4.26 -10.16
C ALA A 244 16.60 2.83 -10.70
N TYR A 245 17.82 2.30 -10.79
CA TYR A 245 18.05 0.92 -11.19
C TYR A 245 17.50 -0.07 -10.14
N GLN A 246 17.65 0.23 -8.86
CA GLN A 246 17.05 -0.59 -7.80
C GLN A 246 15.51 -0.59 -7.86
N HIS A 247 14.88 0.55 -8.15
CA HIS A 247 13.44 0.60 -8.42
C HIS A 247 13.07 -0.30 -9.62
N HIS A 248 13.86 -0.28 -10.70
CA HIS A 248 13.65 -1.15 -11.86
C HIS A 248 13.75 -2.65 -11.51
N ILE A 249 14.72 -3.06 -10.68
CA ILE A 249 14.83 -4.44 -10.18
C ILE A 249 13.55 -4.84 -9.44
N ILE A 250 13.11 -4.03 -8.47
CA ILE A 250 11.90 -4.31 -7.68
C ILE A 250 10.66 -4.37 -8.56
N PHE A 251 10.53 -3.48 -9.54
CA PHE A 251 9.46 -3.49 -10.54
C PHE A 251 9.45 -4.80 -11.34
N SER A 252 10.59 -5.18 -11.92
CA SER A 252 10.72 -6.37 -12.76
C SER A 252 10.38 -7.64 -11.97
N ARG A 253 10.92 -7.77 -10.75
CA ARG A 253 10.60 -8.88 -9.83
C ARG A 253 9.14 -8.91 -9.43
N SER A 254 8.55 -7.74 -9.17
CA SER A 254 7.13 -7.63 -8.86
C SER A 254 6.27 -8.18 -9.99
N LEU A 255 6.53 -7.81 -11.25
CA LEU A 255 5.74 -8.34 -12.38
C LEU A 255 5.94 -9.85 -12.57
N ASP A 256 7.16 -10.35 -12.43
CA ASP A 256 7.46 -11.78 -12.57
C ASP A 256 6.69 -12.62 -11.52
N VAL A 257 6.79 -12.24 -10.25
CA VAL A 257 6.11 -12.96 -9.17
C VAL A 257 4.59 -12.83 -9.25
N LEU A 258 4.07 -11.66 -9.61
CA LEU A 258 2.63 -11.48 -9.82
C LEU A 258 2.14 -12.35 -10.97
N SER A 259 2.87 -12.46 -12.07
CA SER A 259 2.49 -13.30 -13.22
C SER A 259 2.44 -14.80 -12.86
N ARG A 260 3.28 -15.25 -11.93
CA ARG A 260 3.28 -16.65 -11.44
C ARG A 260 2.19 -16.94 -10.41
N THR A 261 1.80 -15.92 -9.63
CA THR A 261 0.92 -16.08 -8.47
C THR A 261 -0.54 -15.78 -8.80
N LEU A 262 -0.78 -14.73 -9.58
CA LEU A 262 -2.13 -14.23 -9.86
C LEU A 262 -2.85 -15.12 -10.86
N ARG A 263 -4.01 -15.61 -10.44
CA ARG A 263 -4.94 -16.42 -11.21
C ARG A 263 -6.35 -16.11 -10.79
N ARG A 264 -7.32 -16.47 -11.61
CA ARG A 264 -8.73 -16.34 -11.30
C ARG A 264 -9.09 -17.11 -10.04
N ASP A 265 -9.91 -16.48 -9.20
CA ASP A 265 -10.42 -17.02 -7.94
C ASP A 265 -9.28 -17.51 -7.04
N VAL A 266 -8.33 -16.60 -6.77
CA VAL A 266 -7.08 -16.91 -6.05
C VAL A 266 -7.36 -17.44 -4.63
N TYR A 267 -8.45 -16.97 -3.99
CA TYR A 267 -8.93 -17.43 -2.68
C TYR A 267 -9.93 -18.60 -2.77
N LYS A 268 -10.27 -19.09 -3.97
CA LYS A 268 -11.19 -20.21 -4.21
C LYS A 268 -12.58 -19.99 -3.58
N LEU A 269 -13.10 -18.78 -3.68
CA LEU A 269 -14.40 -18.37 -3.15
C LEU A 269 -15.56 -19.11 -3.82
N ARG A 270 -15.43 -19.45 -5.12
CA ARG A 270 -16.41 -20.12 -6.00
C ARG A 270 -17.73 -19.39 -6.21
N ALA A 271 -18.27 -18.72 -5.20
CA ALA A 271 -19.55 -18.02 -5.25
C ALA A 271 -19.36 -16.61 -5.83
N PRO A 272 -19.94 -16.28 -6.99
CA PRO A 272 -19.73 -14.98 -7.63
C PRO A 272 -20.23 -13.78 -6.83
N GLY A 273 -21.18 -14.00 -5.92
CA GLY A 273 -21.77 -12.97 -5.06
C GLY A 273 -21.10 -12.81 -3.70
N SER A 274 -19.93 -13.42 -3.47
CA SER A 274 -19.20 -13.27 -2.20
C SER A 274 -18.86 -11.81 -1.94
N PHE A 275 -19.32 -11.30 -0.79
CA PHE A 275 -19.10 -9.93 -0.36
C PHE A 275 -17.75 -9.79 0.34
N ILE A 276 -17.01 -8.72 0.06
CA ILE A 276 -15.64 -8.52 0.54
C ILE A 276 -15.51 -8.54 2.07
N GLU A 277 -16.51 -8.04 2.80
CA GLU A 277 -16.48 -8.00 4.27
C GLU A 277 -16.63 -9.38 4.90
N ASP A 278 -17.19 -10.34 4.18
CA ASP A 278 -17.37 -11.73 4.63
C ASP A 278 -16.17 -12.63 4.29
N ILE A 279 -15.16 -12.10 3.58
CA ILE A 279 -14.01 -12.86 3.10
C ILE A 279 -12.82 -12.69 4.04
N SER A 280 -12.32 -13.81 4.57
CA SER A 280 -11.03 -13.87 5.28
C SER A 280 -9.94 -14.48 4.38
N PRO A 281 -8.68 -14.00 4.46
CA PRO A 281 -7.57 -14.65 3.78
C PRO A 281 -7.45 -16.13 4.18
N PRO A 282 -7.24 -17.05 3.21
CA PRO A 282 -7.01 -18.46 3.51
C PRO A 282 -5.64 -18.66 4.17
N ASP A 283 -5.41 -19.82 4.78
CA ASP A 283 -4.12 -20.21 5.36
C ASP A 283 -3.54 -21.42 4.60
N PRO A 284 -2.38 -21.30 3.92
CA PRO A 284 -1.57 -20.08 3.77
C PRO A 284 -2.23 -19.05 2.84
N ASP A 285 -1.99 -17.76 3.09
CA ASP A 285 -2.49 -16.66 2.26
C ASP A 285 -1.68 -16.57 0.95
N PRO A 286 -2.25 -16.91 -0.21
CA PRO A 286 -1.53 -16.89 -1.49
C PRO A 286 -1.16 -15.46 -1.91
N LEU A 287 -1.85 -14.43 -1.40
CA LEU A 287 -1.53 -13.04 -1.70
C LEU A 287 -0.53 -12.42 -0.71
N GLY A 288 -0.31 -13.07 0.44
CA GLY A 288 0.59 -12.59 1.49
C GLY A 288 1.99 -12.23 0.99
N PRO A 289 2.71 -13.14 0.31
CA PRO A 289 4.05 -12.90 -0.22
C PRO A 289 4.13 -11.86 -1.36
N VAL A 290 3.00 -11.54 -1.99
CA VAL A 290 2.96 -10.66 -3.18
C VAL A 290 2.22 -9.35 -2.93
N LYS A 291 1.76 -9.11 -1.71
CA LYS A 291 0.95 -7.94 -1.34
C LYS A 291 1.68 -6.62 -1.62
N TYR A 292 2.97 -6.55 -1.33
CA TYR A 292 3.80 -5.40 -1.69
C TYR A 292 3.83 -5.16 -3.20
N SER A 293 4.19 -6.19 -3.97
CA SER A 293 4.27 -6.15 -5.43
C SER A 293 2.93 -5.78 -6.06
N CYS A 294 1.83 -6.36 -5.58
CA CYS A 294 0.46 -6.00 -6.00
C CYS A 294 0.22 -4.50 -5.90
N THR A 295 0.70 -3.86 -4.82
CA THR A 295 0.40 -2.47 -4.50
C THR A 295 1.31 -1.47 -5.22
N TYR A 296 2.62 -1.74 -5.31
CA TYR A 296 3.62 -0.71 -5.62
C TYR A 296 4.39 -0.90 -6.93
N TRP A 297 4.09 -1.93 -7.74
CA TRP A 297 4.88 -2.19 -8.96
C TRP A 297 4.87 -1.00 -9.94
N ILE A 298 3.74 -0.26 -10.05
CA ILE A 298 3.64 0.95 -10.89
C ILE A 298 4.44 2.12 -10.29
N ASP A 299 4.46 2.27 -8.96
CA ASP A 299 5.26 3.30 -8.29
C ASP A 299 6.76 3.09 -8.56
N HIS A 300 7.22 1.84 -8.45
CA HIS A 300 8.59 1.48 -8.80
C HIS A 300 8.90 1.72 -10.28
N LEU A 301 7.99 1.37 -11.19
CA LEU A 301 8.14 1.67 -12.63
C LEU A 301 8.27 3.17 -12.88
N GLN A 302 7.49 3.99 -12.18
CA GLN A 302 7.56 5.44 -12.31
C GLN A 302 8.91 6.01 -11.88
N GLN A 303 9.45 5.55 -10.74
CA GLN A 303 10.76 5.99 -10.24
C GLN A 303 11.91 5.46 -11.09
N ALA A 304 11.76 4.25 -11.64
CA ALA A 304 12.71 3.69 -12.59
C ALA A 304 12.79 4.54 -13.86
N ASN A 305 11.64 5.04 -14.37
CA ASN A 305 11.54 5.85 -15.59
C ASN A 305 12.00 7.31 -15.42
N SER A 306 12.98 7.57 -14.54
CA SER A 306 13.59 8.88 -14.36
C SER A 306 14.42 9.31 -15.58
N ALA A 307 14.65 10.62 -15.74
CA ALA A 307 15.31 11.21 -16.92
C ALA A 307 16.70 10.61 -17.24
N ASP A 308 17.39 10.05 -16.23
CA ASP A 308 18.75 9.53 -16.35
C ASP A 308 18.82 8.05 -16.77
N SER A 309 17.72 7.29 -16.67
CA SER A 309 17.67 5.87 -17.06
C SER A 309 16.25 5.50 -17.53
N PRO A 310 15.88 5.81 -18.77
CA PRO A 310 14.52 5.58 -19.22
C PRO A 310 14.24 4.08 -19.29
N ALA A 311 13.23 3.61 -18.54
CA ALA A 311 12.62 2.27 -18.64
C ALA A 311 11.82 2.13 -19.97
N ARG A 312 12.34 2.69 -21.06
CA ARG A 312 11.70 2.75 -22.37
C ARG A 312 11.49 1.38 -22.98
N GLY A 313 12.24 0.36 -22.54
CA GLY A 313 12.01 -1.02 -22.98
C GLY A 313 10.72 -1.62 -22.42
N ASP A 314 10.40 -1.34 -21.15
CA ASP A 314 9.28 -1.97 -20.44
C ASP A 314 7.90 -1.43 -20.84
N LEU A 315 7.86 -0.19 -21.33
CA LEU A 315 6.66 0.52 -21.79
C LEU A 315 6.42 0.39 -23.31
N GLN A 316 7.00 -0.64 -23.95
CA GLN A 316 6.79 -0.92 -25.37
C GLN A 316 5.70 -1.98 -25.61
N ASP A 317 5.27 -2.07 -26.86
CA ASP A 317 4.37 -3.13 -27.27
C ASP A 317 5.00 -4.52 -27.11
N ASN A 318 4.26 -5.44 -26.49
CA ASN A 318 4.70 -6.78 -26.13
C ASN A 318 5.87 -6.84 -25.13
N ALA A 319 6.22 -5.73 -24.49
CA ALA A 319 7.11 -5.72 -23.34
C ALA A 319 6.42 -6.27 -22.07
N CYS A 320 7.12 -6.25 -20.94
CA CYS A 320 6.66 -6.85 -19.69
C CYS A 320 5.33 -6.25 -19.19
N VAL A 321 5.16 -4.91 -19.23
CA VAL A 321 3.92 -4.25 -18.79
C VAL A 321 2.74 -4.60 -19.70
N HIS A 322 2.94 -4.53 -21.02
CA HIS A 322 1.89 -4.86 -21.98
C HIS A 322 1.48 -6.34 -21.85
N THR A 323 2.45 -7.24 -21.74
CA THR A 323 2.20 -8.67 -21.55
C THR A 323 1.46 -8.94 -20.25
N PHE A 324 1.88 -8.31 -19.15
CA PHE A 324 1.20 -8.44 -17.86
C PHE A 324 -0.26 -7.98 -17.93
N LEU A 325 -0.55 -6.83 -18.55
CA LEU A 325 -1.93 -6.36 -18.68
C LEU A 325 -2.78 -7.29 -19.57
N LYS A 326 -2.20 -7.84 -20.65
CA LYS A 326 -2.90 -8.80 -21.53
C LYS A 326 -3.27 -10.10 -20.81
N CYS A 327 -2.44 -10.58 -19.90
CA CYS A 327 -2.60 -11.90 -19.28
C CYS A 327 -3.18 -11.85 -17.86
N HIS A 328 -2.90 -10.80 -17.09
CA HIS A 328 -3.15 -10.76 -15.65
C HIS A 328 -3.91 -9.53 -15.16
N TYR A 329 -4.42 -8.65 -16.03
CA TYR A 329 -5.13 -7.44 -15.56
C TYR A 329 -6.34 -7.74 -14.67
N LEU A 330 -7.22 -8.68 -15.05
CA LEU A 330 -8.34 -9.05 -14.18
C LEU A 330 -7.85 -9.74 -12.90
N HIS A 331 -6.87 -10.65 -12.99
CA HIS A 331 -6.30 -11.31 -11.81
C HIS A 331 -5.70 -10.31 -10.81
N TRP A 332 -5.08 -9.24 -11.32
CA TRP A 332 -4.57 -8.16 -10.49
C TRP A 332 -5.69 -7.34 -9.85
N LEU A 333 -6.77 -7.00 -10.57
CA LEU A 333 -7.93 -6.32 -9.98
C LEU A 333 -8.65 -7.17 -8.93
N GLU A 334 -8.76 -8.50 -9.14
CA GLU A 334 -9.27 -9.43 -8.12
C GLU A 334 -8.41 -9.36 -6.85
N ALA A 335 -7.09 -9.45 -6.99
CA ALA A 335 -6.17 -9.34 -5.86
C ALA A 335 -6.26 -7.96 -5.18
N GLN A 336 -6.44 -6.88 -5.93
CA GLN A 336 -6.65 -5.54 -5.36
C GLN A 336 -7.96 -5.46 -4.56
N SER A 337 -9.03 -6.11 -5.03
CA SER A 337 -10.27 -6.19 -4.26
C SER A 337 -10.08 -6.96 -2.96
N LEU A 338 -9.48 -8.15 -3.03
CA LEU A 338 -9.21 -9.00 -1.86
C LEU A 338 -8.29 -8.34 -0.83
N LEU A 339 -7.33 -7.54 -1.29
CA LEU A 339 -6.43 -6.75 -0.45
C LEU A 339 -7.02 -5.42 0.01
N GLN A 340 -8.29 -5.13 -0.34
CA GLN A 340 -8.97 -3.85 -0.07
C GLN A 340 -8.18 -2.63 -0.59
N GLY A 341 -7.49 -2.82 -1.72
CA GLY A 341 -6.59 -1.88 -2.37
C GLY A 341 -7.18 -1.16 -3.58
N MET A 342 -8.48 -1.31 -3.88
CA MET A 342 -9.10 -0.73 -5.09
C MET A 342 -8.88 0.78 -5.27
N PRO A 343 -8.96 1.65 -4.23
CA PRO A 343 -8.63 3.06 -4.38
C PRO A 343 -7.17 3.28 -4.84
N ARG A 344 -6.23 2.50 -4.33
CA ARG A 344 -4.82 2.56 -4.75
C ARG A 344 -4.63 2.02 -6.17
N ALA A 345 -5.34 0.96 -6.54
CA ALA A 345 -5.30 0.39 -7.89
C ALA A 345 -5.73 1.42 -8.97
N VAL A 346 -6.79 2.19 -8.70
CA VAL A 346 -7.25 3.27 -9.58
C VAL A 346 -6.18 4.35 -9.75
N LEU A 347 -5.57 4.80 -8.64
CA LEU A 347 -4.48 5.78 -8.68
C LEU A 347 -3.24 5.24 -9.42
N ALA A 348 -2.93 3.95 -9.23
CA ALA A 348 -1.81 3.31 -9.91
C ALA A 348 -2.06 3.25 -11.42
N MET A 349 -3.27 2.87 -11.86
CA MET A 349 -3.64 2.91 -13.28
C MET A 349 -3.61 4.33 -13.87
N GLN A 350 -3.99 5.35 -13.09
CA GLN A 350 -3.86 6.74 -13.50
C GLN A 350 -2.38 7.13 -13.71
N LYS A 351 -1.49 6.77 -12.78
CA LYS A 351 -0.03 6.98 -12.92
C LYS A 351 0.51 6.29 -14.16
N LEU A 352 0.12 5.04 -14.40
CA LEU A 352 0.53 4.29 -15.58
C LEU A 352 0.04 4.96 -16.88
N GLN A 353 -1.20 5.46 -16.91
CA GLN A 353 -1.71 6.21 -18.04
C GLN A 353 -0.89 7.49 -18.29
N THR A 354 -0.57 8.26 -17.24
CA THR A 354 0.29 9.45 -17.37
C THR A 354 1.67 9.09 -17.92
N LEU A 355 2.30 8.01 -17.43
CA LEU A 355 3.60 7.55 -17.89
C LEU A 355 3.58 7.20 -19.38
N VAL A 356 2.62 6.40 -19.82
CA VAL A 356 2.53 5.94 -21.22
C VAL A 356 2.20 7.11 -22.17
N VAL A 357 1.33 8.04 -21.75
CA VAL A 357 1.00 9.24 -22.55
C VAL A 357 2.20 10.19 -22.63
N SER A 358 2.93 10.40 -21.53
CA SER A 358 4.12 11.27 -21.50
C SER A 358 5.27 10.74 -22.37
N ALA A 359 5.29 9.43 -22.64
CA ALA A 359 6.26 8.81 -23.53
C ALA A 359 5.99 9.08 -25.03
N SER A 360 4.89 9.77 -25.39
CA SER A 360 4.48 10.08 -26.77
C SER A 360 4.36 8.84 -27.69
N LEU A 361 3.98 7.71 -27.10
CA LEU A 361 3.86 6.42 -27.78
C LEU A 361 2.39 6.20 -28.20
N GLU A 362 2.02 6.51 -29.45
CA GLU A 362 0.80 5.94 -30.07
C GLU A 362 1.01 4.43 -30.28
N THR A 363 0.83 3.67 -29.20
CA THR A 363 1.11 2.23 -29.12
C THR A 363 -0.13 1.47 -28.68
N GLN A 364 -0.16 0.16 -28.97
CA GLN A 364 -1.24 -0.71 -28.50
C GLN A 364 -1.30 -0.74 -26.96
N LEU A 365 -0.16 -0.62 -26.28
CA LEU A 365 -0.10 -0.46 -24.84
C LEU A 365 -0.85 0.80 -24.37
N ALA A 366 -0.68 1.93 -25.04
CA ALA A 366 -1.37 3.18 -24.67
C ALA A 366 -2.89 3.06 -24.80
N GLU A 367 -3.36 2.38 -25.84
CA GLU A 367 -4.79 2.08 -26.03
C GLU A 367 -5.30 1.13 -24.94
N LEU A 368 -4.56 0.06 -24.66
CA LEU A 368 -4.91 -0.91 -23.60
C LEU A 368 -4.95 -0.25 -22.22
N VAL A 369 -3.97 0.58 -21.87
CA VAL A 369 -3.94 1.29 -20.58
C VAL A 369 -5.11 2.26 -20.46
N ARG A 370 -5.48 2.94 -21.54
CA ARG A 370 -6.65 3.83 -21.57
C ARG A 370 -7.96 3.07 -21.38
N ASP A 371 -8.12 1.93 -22.07
CA ASP A 371 -9.28 1.05 -21.91
C ASP A 371 -9.34 0.44 -20.50
N ALA A 372 -8.22 -0.06 -19.98
CA ALA A 372 -8.08 -0.60 -18.64
C ALA A 372 -8.44 0.44 -17.56
N PHE A 373 -7.93 1.66 -17.68
CA PHE A 373 -8.28 2.74 -16.75
C PHE A 373 -9.79 3.06 -16.79
N ARG A 374 -10.40 3.07 -17.97
CA ARG A 374 -11.86 3.23 -18.13
C ARG A 374 -12.64 2.07 -17.50
N PHE A 375 -12.17 0.85 -17.69
CA PHE A 375 -12.78 -0.35 -17.17
C PHE A 375 -12.82 -0.35 -15.63
N VAL A 376 -11.69 -0.08 -14.96
CA VAL A 376 -11.64 -0.06 -13.50
C VAL A 376 -12.45 1.09 -12.89
N LEU A 377 -12.49 2.27 -13.53
CA LEU A 377 -13.34 3.38 -13.08
C LEU A 377 -14.83 3.05 -13.20
N SER A 378 -15.23 2.44 -14.32
CA SER A 378 -16.64 2.12 -14.60
C SER A 378 -17.22 1.08 -13.65
N TYR A 379 -16.39 0.12 -13.23
CA TYR A 379 -16.82 -1.00 -12.39
C TYR A 379 -16.24 -0.99 -10.97
N LYS A 380 -15.61 0.10 -10.55
CA LYS A 380 -14.91 0.21 -9.25
C LYS A 380 -15.73 -0.38 -8.11
N GLN A 381 -16.97 0.08 -7.94
CA GLN A 381 -17.84 -0.31 -6.84
C GLN A 381 -18.18 -1.81 -6.84
N CYS A 382 -18.45 -2.36 -8.02
CA CYS A 382 -18.71 -3.78 -8.19
C CYS A 382 -17.49 -4.61 -7.80
N ILE A 383 -16.31 -4.23 -8.29
CA ILE A 383 -15.06 -4.96 -8.05
C ILE A 383 -14.67 -4.87 -6.58
N GLU A 384 -14.78 -3.68 -5.98
CA GLU A 384 -14.43 -3.42 -4.57
C GLU A 384 -15.32 -4.19 -3.59
N SER A 385 -16.59 -4.39 -3.92
CA SER A 385 -17.52 -5.13 -3.05
C SER A 385 -17.58 -6.63 -3.34
N PHE A 386 -17.45 -7.03 -4.61
CA PHE A 386 -17.67 -8.41 -5.08
C PHE A 386 -16.57 -8.83 -6.06
N PRO A 387 -15.43 -9.34 -5.56
CA PRO A 387 -14.23 -9.63 -6.36
C PRO A 387 -14.52 -10.47 -7.62
N LEU A 388 -15.35 -11.51 -7.49
CA LEU A 388 -15.62 -12.46 -8.59
C LEU A 388 -16.59 -11.94 -9.66
N GLN A 389 -17.33 -10.85 -9.41
CA GLN A 389 -18.15 -10.21 -10.45
C GLN A 389 -17.30 -9.60 -11.56
N LEU A 390 -15.99 -9.42 -11.32
CA LEU A 390 -14.99 -9.03 -12.31
C LEU A 390 -14.91 -9.97 -13.53
N TYR A 391 -15.31 -11.23 -13.40
CA TYR A 391 -15.32 -12.20 -14.50
C TYR A 391 -16.69 -12.35 -15.14
N ILE A 392 -17.72 -11.69 -14.59
CA ILE A 392 -19.11 -11.91 -14.96
C ILE A 392 -19.73 -10.59 -15.38
N ALA A 393 -20.16 -9.76 -14.42
CA ALA A 393 -20.85 -8.51 -14.70
C ALA A 393 -19.99 -7.55 -15.54
N THR A 394 -18.74 -7.34 -15.15
CA THR A 394 -17.88 -6.36 -15.82
C THR A 394 -17.61 -6.75 -17.29
N LEU A 395 -17.33 -8.02 -17.58
CA LEU A 395 -17.15 -8.53 -18.95
C LEU A 395 -18.46 -8.59 -19.74
N LEU A 396 -19.58 -8.91 -19.07
CA LEU A 396 -20.90 -8.95 -19.69
C LEU A 396 -21.37 -7.56 -20.11
N PHE A 397 -21.13 -6.54 -19.29
CA PHE A 397 -21.62 -5.17 -19.52
C PHE A 397 -20.59 -4.24 -20.17
N SER A 398 -19.32 -4.66 -20.30
CA SER A 398 -18.30 -3.86 -21.01
C SER A 398 -18.63 -3.68 -22.49
N PRO A 399 -18.27 -2.56 -23.12
CA PRO A 399 -18.51 -2.32 -24.55
C PRO A 399 -17.86 -3.37 -25.46
N ALA A 400 -18.39 -3.54 -26.67
CA ALA A 400 -17.90 -4.53 -27.62
C ALA A 400 -16.42 -4.31 -28.02
N HIS A 401 -16.00 -3.05 -28.14
CA HIS A 401 -14.62 -2.66 -28.47
C HIS A 401 -13.69 -2.52 -27.26
N SER A 402 -14.14 -2.79 -26.03
CA SER A 402 -13.20 -2.79 -24.89
C SER A 402 -12.14 -3.86 -25.11
N LEU A 403 -10.88 -3.42 -25.11
CA LEU A 403 -9.71 -4.29 -25.27
C LEU A 403 -9.59 -5.27 -24.10
N VAL A 404 -9.82 -4.82 -22.86
CA VAL A 404 -9.87 -5.70 -21.67
C VAL A 404 -10.91 -6.78 -21.87
N ARG A 405 -12.12 -6.44 -22.31
CA ARG A 405 -13.15 -7.45 -22.58
C ARG A 405 -12.70 -8.46 -23.64
N GLN A 406 -12.14 -8.00 -24.75
CA GLN A 406 -11.70 -8.87 -25.84
C GLN A 406 -10.59 -9.82 -25.39
N LEU A 407 -9.63 -9.33 -24.60
CA LEU A 407 -8.52 -10.12 -24.07
C LEU A 407 -8.99 -11.20 -23.10
N PHE A 408 -9.98 -10.89 -22.25
CA PHE A 408 -10.47 -11.80 -21.21
C PHE A 408 -11.82 -12.44 -21.55
N GLN A 409 -12.24 -12.45 -22.82
CA GLN A 409 -13.55 -13.01 -23.20
C GLN A 409 -13.70 -14.49 -22.81
N ALA A 410 -12.61 -15.26 -22.83
CA ALA A 410 -12.60 -16.66 -22.43
C ALA A 410 -12.88 -16.88 -20.92
N GLU A 411 -12.66 -15.86 -20.09
CA GLU A 411 -12.97 -15.92 -18.66
C GLU A 411 -14.47 -15.72 -18.37
N ALA A 412 -15.21 -15.12 -19.32
CA ALA A 412 -16.62 -14.87 -19.15
C ALA A 412 -17.40 -16.20 -19.09
N PRO A 413 -18.36 -16.33 -18.17
CA PRO A 413 -19.13 -17.57 -18.04
C PRO A 413 -19.99 -17.84 -19.28
N ALA A 414 -19.90 -19.06 -19.80
CA ALA A 414 -20.75 -19.51 -20.92
C ALA A 414 -22.24 -19.61 -20.55
N TRP A 415 -22.55 -19.74 -19.26
CA TRP A 415 -23.93 -19.93 -18.78
C TRP A 415 -24.81 -18.68 -18.87
N ILE A 416 -24.25 -17.51 -19.21
CA ILE A 416 -25.03 -16.26 -19.38
C ILE A 416 -24.70 -15.58 -20.70
N THR A 417 -25.75 -15.17 -21.41
CA THR A 417 -25.63 -14.41 -22.64
C THR A 417 -26.54 -13.18 -22.60
N MET A 418 -26.02 -12.05 -23.05
CA MET A 418 -26.80 -10.85 -23.29
C MET A 418 -27.31 -10.88 -24.73
N ILE A 419 -28.63 -10.94 -24.90
CA ILE A 419 -29.29 -10.96 -26.21
C ILE A 419 -29.35 -9.54 -26.81
N THR A 420 -29.51 -8.53 -25.96
CA THR A 420 -29.61 -7.14 -26.40
C THR A 420 -28.30 -6.62 -26.97
N LYS A 421 -28.40 -5.66 -27.90
CA LYS A 421 -27.23 -5.01 -28.49
C LYS A 421 -26.47 -4.27 -27.39
N ARG A 422 -25.23 -4.69 -27.19
CA ARG A 422 -24.25 -4.06 -26.31
C ARG A 422 -23.82 -2.70 -26.87
N ASP A 423 -23.42 -1.79 -25.99
CA ASP A 423 -22.74 -0.57 -26.40
C ASP A 423 -21.44 -0.92 -27.15
N ILE A 424 -21.14 -0.13 -28.18
CA ILE A 424 -19.99 -0.39 -29.06
C ILE A 424 -18.71 0.08 -28.35
N ASP A 425 -18.73 1.32 -27.86
CA ASP A 425 -17.62 1.99 -27.18
C ASP A 425 -18.04 2.49 -25.79
N TRP A 426 -17.05 2.87 -24.98
CA TRP A 426 -17.32 3.54 -23.70
C TRP A 426 -18.08 4.85 -23.89
N SER A 427 -19.03 5.12 -23.01
CA SER A 427 -19.71 6.41 -22.99
C SER A 427 -18.79 7.52 -22.49
N ALA A 428 -19.23 8.78 -22.65
CA ALA A 428 -18.53 9.92 -22.06
C ALA A 428 -18.53 9.89 -20.52
N CYS A 429 -19.50 9.20 -19.90
CA CYS A 429 -19.55 8.99 -18.46
C CYS A 429 -18.36 8.14 -18.02
N GLN A 430 -17.54 8.67 -17.11
CA GLN A 430 -16.35 7.96 -16.63
C GLN A 430 -16.65 7.04 -15.44
N GLN A 431 -17.59 7.45 -14.60
CA GLN A 431 -17.97 6.75 -13.39
C GLN A 431 -19.38 7.19 -12.98
N THR A 432 -20.19 6.24 -12.54
CA THR A 432 -21.45 6.51 -11.83
C THR A 432 -21.20 6.38 -10.34
N LEU A 433 -21.63 7.39 -9.57
CA LEU A 433 -21.47 7.43 -8.11
C LEU A 433 -22.76 6.95 -7.45
N GLU A 434 -22.65 5.98 -6.56
CA GLU A 434 -23.77 5.41 -5.83
C GLU A 434 -23.60 5.57 -4.31
N GLY A 435 -24.67 5.38 -3.54
CA GLY A 435 -24.64 5.48 -2.07
C GLY A 435 -25.94 6.05 -1.47
N HIS A 436 -26.79 6.65 -2.30
CA HIS A 436 -28.09 7.17 -1.90
C HIS A 436 -29.21 6.16 -2.15
N SER A 437 -30.08 5.99 -1.16
CA SER A 437 -31.30 5.15 -1.27
C SER A 437 -32.49 5.89 -1.90
N GLY A 438 -32.41 7.22 -2.02
CA GLY A 438 -33.46 8.08 -2.55
C GLY A 438 -33.00 8.94 -3.73
N LEU A 439 -33.92 9.70 -4.30
CA LEU A 439 -33.62 10.63 -5.39
C LEU A 439 -32.62 11.68 -4.93
N VAL A 440 -31.52 11.80 -5.69
CA VAL A 440 -30.56 12.89 -5.50
C VAL A 440 -31.25 14.19 -5.88
N SER A 441 -31.50 15.04 -4.89
CA SER A 441 -32.19 16.33 -5.06
C SER A 441 -31.22 17.49 -5.24
N SER A 442 -29.94 17.31 -4.88
CA SER A 442 -28.93 18.37 -4.98
C SER A 442 -27.51 17.80 -5.12
N VAL A 443 -26.66 18.51 -5.85
CA VAL A 443 -25.23 18.25 -5.98
C VAL A 443 -24.45 19.56 -5.90
N ALA A 444 -23.27 19.55 -5.29
CA ALA A 444 -22.39 20.72 -5.19
C ALA A 444 -20.91 20.31 -5.25
N PHE A 445 -20.11 21.05 -6.02
CA PHE A 445 -18.66 20.89 -6.02
C PHE A 445 -18.03 21.67 -4.84
N SER A 446 -16.91 21.19 -4.34
CA SER A 446 -16.02 22.00 -3.51
C SER A 446 -15.44 23.18 -4.31
N PRO A 447 -15.00 24.26 -3.65
CA PRO A 447 -14.42 25.42 -4.33
C PRO A 447 -13.20 25.11 -5.20
N ASP A 448 -12.44 24.07 -4.85
CA ASP A 448 -11.27 23.59 -5.60
C ASP A 448 -11.62 22.54 -6.67
N GLY A 449 -12.90 22.17 -6.80
CA GLY A 449 -13.40 21.17 -7.75
C GLY A 449 -12.94 19.74 -7.47
N ARG A 450 -12.25 19.49 -6.35
CA ARG A 450 -11.70 18.16 -6.01
C ARG A 450 -12.72 17.24 -5.34
N GLN A 451 -13.79 17.79 -4.79
CA GLN A 451 -14.81 17.04 -4.08
C GLN A 451 -16.19 17.36 -4.64
N LEU A 452 -17.08 16.37 -4.56
CA LEU A 452 -18.49 16.50 -4.93
C LEU A 452 -19.33 16.02 -3.75
N ALA A 453 -20.20 16.90 -3.26
CA ALA A 453 -21.24 16.55 -2.30
C ALA A 453 -22.55 16.29 -3.04
N SER A 454 -23.34 15.32 -2.54
CA SER A 454 -24.66 15.01 -3.07
C SER A 454 -25.66 14.79 -1.94
N GLY A 455 -26.85 15.36 -2.08
CA GLY A 455 -27.94 15.25 -1.10
C GLY A 455 -29.16 14.57 -1.72
N ALA A 456 -29.78 13.66 -0.97
CA ALA A 456 -30.96 12.90 -1.39
C ALA A 456 -32.11 13.05 -0.40
N THR A 457 -33.34 12.77 -0.85
CA THR A 457 -34.56 12.86 -0.04
C THR A 457 -34.78 11.67 0.92
N GLY A 458 -33.89 10.68 0.92
CA GLY A 458 -33.98 9.44 1.70
C GLY A 458 -32.85 9.25 2.74
N GLN A 459 -32.75 8.05 3.33
CA GLN A 459 -31.66 7.72 4.26
C GLN A 459 -30.33 7.58 3.49
N CYS A 460 -29.28 8.22 4.00
CA CYS A 460 -27.92 8.05 3.52
C CYS A 460 -27.45 6.64 3.92
N GLN A 461 -27.37 5.71 2.98
CA GLN A 461 -26.91 4.34 3.25
C GLN A 461 -25.37 4.27 3.29
N GLN A 462 -24.70 5.18 2.57
CA GLN A 462 -23.28 5.47 2.69
C GLN A 462 -23.06 6.98 2.55
N THR A 463 -22.25 7.58 3.42
CA THR A 463 -21.80 8.96 3.25
C THR A 463 -20.93 9.01 2.01
N LEU A 464 -21.41 9.65 0.94
CA LEU A 464 -20.56 10.07 -0.17
C LEU A 464 -19.64 11.19 0.33
N GLU A 465 -18.59 10.81 1.03
CA GLU A 465 -17.47 11.70 1.29
C GLU A 465 -16.85 12.06 -0.06
N GLY A 466 -16.65 13.36 -0.28
CA GLY A 466 -16.25 13.91 -1.57
C GLY A 466 -15.09 13.14 -2.19
N HIS A 467 -15.18 12.88 -3.50
CA HIS A 467 -14.21 12.09 -4.26
C HIS A 467 -12.81 12.72 -4.32
N SER A 468 -12.05 12.63 -3.24
CA SER A 468 -10.59 12.58 -3.25
C SER A 468 -10.09 11.79 -2.02
N THR A 469 -9.64 10.56 -2.28
CA THR A 469 -8.63 9.74 -1.55
C THR A 469 -8.46 9.89 -0.02
N LEU A 470 -8.67 8.77 0.70
CA LEU A 470 -8.38 8.45 2.13
C LEU A 470 -9.35 9.11 3.14
N GLU A 471 -9.91 8.50 4.20
CA GLU A 471 -9.69 7.25 4.96
C GLU A 471 -10.97 6.93 5.80
N ASN A 472 -11.32 5.64 5.93
CA ASN A 472 -12.23 4.87 6.83
C ASN A 472 -13.06 5.59 7.96
N ILE A 473 -14.26 5.12 8.39
CA ILE A 473 -14.47 4.01 9.37
C ILE A 473 -15.99 3.76 9.75
N PHE A 474 -16.39 2.46 9.86
CA PHE A 474 -17.40 1.67 10.67
C PHE A 474 -18.97 1.71 10.61
N GLU A 475 -19.52 0.46 10.49
CA GLU A 475 -20.72 -0.22 11.11
C GLU A 475 -22.17 0.21 10.76
N VAL A 476 -23.26 -0.61 10.70
CA VAL A 476 -23.60 -2.05 10.96
C VAL A 476 -25.04 -2.38 10.44
N ALA A 477 -25.26 -3.64 10.00
CA ALA A 477 -26.48 -4.52 9.91
C ALA A 477 -27.78 -4.01 9.22
N ILE A 478 -28.63 -4.83 8.56
CA ILE A 478 -29.28 -6.09 8.99
C ILE A 478 -29.60 -7.01 7.79
N GLN A 479 -29.44 -8.31 8.00
CA GLN A 479 -29.86 -9.42 7.15
C GLN A 479 -31.29 -9.86 7.51
N GLU A 480 -32.19 -10.00 6.53
CA GLU A 480 -33.42 -10.78 6.68
C GLU A 480 -33.34 -12.07 5.87
N ARG A 481 -33.54 -13.19 6.58
CA ARG A 481 -33.76 -14.52 6.01
C ARG A 481 -35.23 -14.67 5.66
N THR A 482 -35.52 -15.18 4.47
CA THR A 482 -36.74 -15.95 4.22
C THR A 482 -36.44 -17.23 3.46
N ARG A 483 -37.05 -18.32 3.95
CA ARG A 483 -36.89 -19.72 3.54
C ARG A 483 -37.66 -20.06 2.27
N ASP A 484 -37.09 -21.07 1.60
CA ASP A 484 -37.69 -22.13 0.77
C ASP A 484 -38.71 -21.76 -0.31
N LEU A 485 -38.40 -22.14 -1.56
CA LEU A 485 -39.22 -23.06 -2.36
C LEU A 485 -38.41 -23.60 -3.55
N THR A 486 -38.57 -24.90 -3.79
CA THR A 486 -37.91 -25.71 -4.80
C THR A 486 -38.42 -25.40 -6.21
N GLY A 487 -37.61 -24.73 -7.01
CA GLY A 487 -37.78 -24.53 -8.46
C GLY A 487 -36.56 -23.77 -9.03
N GLN A 488 -36.10 -24.11 -10.23
CA GLN A 488 -35.08 -23.30 -10.92
C GLN A 488 -35.73 -22.00 -11.43
N HIS A 489 -35.74 -20.98 -10.59
CA HIS A 489 -36.18 -19.63 -10.95
C HIS A 489 -35.07 -18.64 -10.61
N HIS A 490 -34.71 -17.81 -11.58
CA HIS A 490 -33.80 -16.69 -11.38
C HIS A 490 -34.64 -15.48 -10.96
N MET A 491 -34.33 -14.83 -9.84
CA MET A 491 -35.15 -13.74 -9.30
C MET A 491 -34.33 -12.48 -9.08
N LEU A 492 -34.92 -11.29 -9.21
CA LEU A 492 -34.28 -10.05 -8.76
C LEU A 492 -34.29 -9.92 -7.24
N SER A 493 -33.24 -9.35 -6.65
CA SER A 493 -33.16 -9.08 -5.21
C SER A 493 -34.05 -7.91 -4.78
N GLN A 494 -34.35 -7.81 -3.48
CA GLN A 494 -35.24 -6.80 -2.87
C GLN A 494 -34.81 -5.33 -3.08
N GLN A 495 -33.64 -5.09 -3.68
CA GLN A 495 -33.10 -3.77 -4.03
C GLN A 495 -32.83 -3.61 -5.54
N ASP A 496 -33.22 -4.58 -6.39
CA ASP A 496 -33.03 -4.58 -7.85
C ASP A 496 -31.58 -4.43 -8.35
N VAL A 497 -30.60 -4.72 -7.47
CA VAL A 497 -29.16 -4.67 -7.77
C VAL A 497 -28.61 -6.00 -8.25
N TRP A 498 -29.29 -7.11 -7.94
CA TRP A 498 -28.82 -8.47 -8.20
C TRP A 498 -29.84 -9.31 -8.93
N ILE A 499 -29.36 -10.13 -9.86
CA ILE A 499 -30.04 -11.35 -10.28
C ILE A 499 -29.54 -12.49 -9.40
N THR A 500 -30.49 -13.24 -8.84
CA THR A 500 -30.26 -14.36 -7.94
C THR A 500 -30.69 -15.67 -8.59
N ASN A 501 -30.07 -16.78 -8.20
CA ASN A 501 -30.51 -18.14 -8.53
C ASN A 501 -30.48 -18.96 -7.26
N ARG A 502 -31.59 -19.62 -6.89
CA ARG A 502 -31.73 -20.34 -5.61
C ARG A 502 -31.32 -19.47 -4.40
N SER A 503 -31.71 -18.21 -4.41
CA SER A 503 -31.37 -17.21 -3.39
C SER A 503 -29.87 -16.88 -3.26
N GLN A 504 -29.03 -17.29 -4.23
CA GLN A 504 -27.64 -16.87 -4.31
C GLN A 504 -27.47 -15.77 -5.34
N ASN A 505 -26.76 -14.70 -4.97
CA ASN A 505 -26.37 -13.62 -5.86
C ASN A 505 -25.44 -14.14 -6.97
N ILE A 506 -25.88 -14.10 -8.24
CA ILE A 506 -25.11 -14.63 -9.38
C ILE A 506 -24.63 -13.56 -10.36
N LEU A 507 -25.40 -12.49 -10.54
CA LEU A 507 -25.05 -11.39 -11.44
C LEU A 507 -25.39 -10.05 -10.78
N TRP A 508 -24.37 -9.21 -10.62
CA TRP A 508 -24.53 -7.83 -10.21
C TRP A 508 -24.92 -6.96 -11.40
N LEU A 509 -25.91 -6.07 -11.22
CA LEU A 509 -26.38 -5.16 -12.25
C LEU A 509 -25.77 -3.76 -12.06
N PRO A 510 -24.99 -3.26 -13.04
CA PRO A 510 -24.54 -1.88 -13.04
C PRO A 510 -25.70 -0.90 -12.97
N PRO A 511 -25.50 0.31 -12.41
CA PRO A 511 -26.59 1.25 -12.13
C PRO A 511 -27.43 1.56 -13.38
N GLU A 512 -26.81 1.65 -14.55
CA GLU A 512 -27.49 1.88 -15.83
C GLU A 512 -28.38 0.71 -16.32
N TYR A 513 -28.20 -0.49 -15.75
CA TYR A 513 -28.95 -1.71 -16.03
C TYR A 513 -29.86 -2.15 -14.87
N ARG A 514 -29.98 -1.36 -13.80
CA ARG A 514 -30.87 -1.68 -12.67
C ARG A 514 -32.32 -1.64 -13.09
N ALA A 515 -33.08 -2.62 -12.59
CA ALA A 515 -34.46 -2.83 -12.98
C ALA A 515 -35.37 -1.72 -12.47
N SER A 516 -36.20 -1.18 -13.35
CA SER A 516 -37.44 -0.46 -13.02
C SER A 516 -38.67 -1.37 -13.20
N SER A 517 -38.52 -2.40 -14.03
CA SER A 517 -39.51 -3.47 -14.26
C SER A 517 -38.78 -4.71 -14.79
N HIS A 518 -39.37 -5.88 -14.63
CA HIS A 518 -38.79 -7.12 -15.17
C HIS A 518 -39.88 -8.12 -15.57
N ALA A 519 -39.51 -9.04 -16.45
CA ALA A 519 -40.32 -10.19 -16.83
C ALA A 519 -39.41 -11.41 -17.03
N GLU A 520 -39.92 -12.58 -16.67
CA GLU A 520 -39.19 -13.85 -16.71
C GLU A 520 -39.92 -14.85 -17.59
N ASP A 521 -39.19 -15.55 -18.46
CA ASP A 521 -39.71 -16.64 -19.31
C ASP A 521 -38.70 -17.78 -19.37
N GLY A 522 -38.89 -18.77 -18.49
CA GLY A 522 -38.01 -19.93 -18.36
C GLY A 522 -36.57 -19.52 -18.01
N SER A 523 -35.67 -19.63 -18.98
CA SER A 523 -34.25 -19.28 -18.83
C SER A 523 -33.91 -17.86 -19.31
N LYS A 524 -34.92 -17.06 -19.64
CA LYS A 524 -34.74 -15.67 -20.10
C LYS A 524 -35.25 -14.69 -19.06
N ILE A 525 -34.52 -13.59 -18.89
CA ILE A 525 -34.93 -12.46 -18.06
C ILE A 525 -34.89 -11.20 -18.92
N ALA A 526 -36.01 -10.48 -18.94
CA ALA A 526 -36.11 -9.14 -19.48
C ALA A 526 -36.10 -8.13 -18.33
N VAL A 527 -35.23 -7.14 -18.41
CA VAL A 527 -35.12 -6.05 -17.44
C VAL A 527 -35.38 -4.73 -18.17
N GLY A 528 -36.43 -4.01 -17.78
CA GLY A 528 -36.60 -2.61 -18.16
C GLY A 528 -35.73 -1.76 -17.25
N CYS A 529 -34.84 -0.95 -17.80
CA CYS A 529 -33.92 -0.10 -17.06
C CYS A 529 -34.52 1.31 -16.87
N GLN A 530 -34.08 2.04 -15.84
CA GLN A 530 -34.47 3.45 -15.65
C GLN A 530 -34.07 4.37 -16.81
N SER A 531 -33.04 3.99 -17.57
CA SER A 531 -32.62 4.68 -18.80
C SER A 531 -33.59 4.54 -19.97
N GLY A 532 -34.64 3.72 -19.83
CA GLY A 532 -35.57 3.37 -20.92
C GLY A 532 -35.07 2.25 -21.82
N ARG A 533 -33.88 1.69 -21.55
CA ARG A 533 -33.36 0.49 -22.23
C ARG A 533 -34.09 -0.76 -21.75
N VAL A 534 -34.15 -1.77 -22.61
CA VAL A 534 -34.54 -3.13 -22.22
C VAL A 534 -33.30 -4.01 -22.35
N LEU A 535 -32.93 -4.68 -21.27
CA LEU A 535 -31.89 -5.69 -21.21
C LEU A 535 -32.54 -7.07 -21.30
N LEU A 536 -32.06 -7.92 -22.20
CA LEU A 536 -32.50 -9.31 -22.33
C LEU A 536 -31.32 -10.22 -22.06
N LEU A 537 -31.45 -11.06 -21.04
CA LEU A 537 -30.47 -12.06 -20.64
C LEU A 537 -31.04 -13.44 -20.87
N CYS A 538 -30.19 -14.36 -21.33
CA CYS A 538 -30.49 -15.77 -21.41
C CYS A 538 -29.47 -16.54 -20.58
N PHE A 539 -29.98 -17.36 -19.69
CA PHE A 539 -29.23 -18.27 -18.85
C PHE A 539 -29.30 -19.65 -19.50
N GLU A 540 -28.17 -20.30 -19.67
CA GLU A 540 -28.16 -21.69 -20.10
C GLU A 540 -28.36 -22.61 -18.88
N PRO A 541 -29.19 -23.66 -18.98
CA PRO A 541 -29.30 -24.64 -17.92
C PRO A 541 -27.92 -25.25 -17.70
N ALA A 542 -27.40 -25.13 -16.48
CA ALA A 542 -26.04 -25.54 -16.13
C ALA A 542 -25.73 -26.94 -16.68
N CYS A 543 -24.79 -27.02 -17.63
CA CYS A 543 -24.01 -28.24 -17.78
C CYS A 543 -23.32 -28.43 -16.43
N GLN A 544 -23.71 -29.48 -15.70
CA GLN A 544 -23.07 -29.89 -14.46
C GLN A 544 -21.57 -30.02 -14.73
N GLN A 545 -20.77 -29.07 -14.26
CA GLN A 545 -19.31 -29.21 -14.21
C GLN A 545 -18.95 -29.45 -12.75
N SER A 546 -18.44 -30.67 -12.54
CA SER A 546 -17.84 -31.24 -11.32
C SER A 546 -16.65 -30.47 -10.80
#